data_AF-A0A0D0QVV3-F1
#
_entry.id   AF-A0A0D0QVV3-F1
#
_cell.length_a   1.000
_cell.length_b   1.000
_cell.length_c   1.000
_cell.angle_alpha   90.00
_cell.angle_beta   90.00
_cell.angle_gamma   90.00
#
_symmetry.space_group_name_H-M   'P 1'
#
loop_
_entity.id
_entity.type
_entity.pdbx_description
1 polymer ?
#
loop_
_entity_poly.entity_id
_entity_poly.type
_entity_poly.pdbx_seq_one_letter_code
_entity_poly.pdbx_strand_id
1 'polypeptide(L)'
;MASNSIKRTLSYAVVFGILFFLLNYFSGSHHAFMSVFLKSLLAAVVFGVLYFVLFSIVNSPERKYKFGITIPITLLIAILVSALFSAIKVGIIIGIIIGVLAGYLWEYIEKKKASSDKK
;
A
#
# COMPACT_ATOMS: atom_id res chain seq x y z
N MET A 1 11.15 -15.25 -14.27
CA MET A 1 10.27 -15.07 -13.08
C MET A 1 10.16 -13.63 -12.57
N ALA A 2 11.11 -12.72 -12.85
CA ALA A 2 11.05 -11.32 -12.37
C ALA A 2 9.95 -10.44 -13.02
N SER A 3 9.53 -10.76 -14.25
CA SER A 3 8.61 -9.93 -15.04
C SER A 3 7.20 -9.80 -14.44
N ASN A 4 6.72 -10.82 -13.72
CA ASN A 4 5.35 -10.81 -13.17
C ASN A 4 5.22 -9.95 -11.90
N SER A 5 6.28 -9.92 -11.07
CA SER A 5 6.34 -9.10 -9.86
C SER A 5 6.45 -7.61 -10.19
N ILE A 6 7.23 -7.27 -11.22
CA ILE A 6 7.38 -5.87 -11.69
C ILE A 6 6.05 -5.35 -12.25
N LYS A 7 5.35 -6.15 -13.06
CA LYS A 7 4.02 -5.77 -13.61
C LYS A 7 2.99 -5.52 -12.50
N ARG A 8 2.92 -6.40 -11.48
CA ARG A 8 2.01 -6.20 -10.34
C ARG A 8 2.37 -4.97 -9.51
N THR A 9 3.66 -4.76 -9.23
CA THR A 9 4.16 -3.57 -8.53
C THR A 9 3.75 -2.30 -9.26
N LEU A 10 3.93 -2.29 -10.59
CA LEU A 10 3.58 -1.16 -11.43
C LEU A 10 2.07 -0.91 -11.45
N SER A 11 1.25 -1.96 -11.57
CA SER A 11 -0.21 -1.82 -11.48
C SER A 11 -0.67 -1.23 -10.15
N TYR A 12 -0.14 -1.70 -9.01
CA TYR A 12 -0.50 -1.13 -7.72
C TYR A 12 -0.01 0.31 -7.58
N ALA A 13 1.22 0.61 -7.98
CA ALA A 13 1.76 1.97 -7.94
C ALA A 13 0.94 2.95 -8.79
N VAL A 14 0.48 2.53 -9.97
CA VAL A 14 -0.40 3.33 -10.84
C VAL A 14 -1.76 3.54 -10.19
N VAL A 15 -2.39 2.50 -9.64
CA VAL A 15 -3.69 2.62 -8.94
C VAL A 15 -3.58 3.57 -7.75
N PHE A 16 -2.52 3.44 -6.93
CA PHE A 16 -2.28 4.35 -5.82
C PHE A 16 -2.01 5.78 -6.27
N GLY A 17 -1.21 5.97 -7.32
CA GLY A 17 -0.95 7.28 -7.91
C GLY A 17 -2.23 7.98 -8.36
N ILE A 18 -3.11 7.25 -9.05
CA ILE A 18 -4.42 7.76 -9.51
C ILE A 18 -5.31 8.14 -8.32
N LEU A 19 -5.41 7.27 -7.31
CA LEU A 19 -6.22 7.56 -6.13
C LEU A 19 -5.71 8.76 -5.35
N PHE A 20 -4.39 8.88 -5.18
CA PHE A 20 -3.78 10.02 -4.51
C PHE A 20 -4.00 11.32 -5.29
N PHE A 21 -3.96 11.25 -6.62
CA PHE A 21 -4.30 12.36 -7.50
C PHE A 21 -5.74 12.82 -7.32
N LEU A 22 -6.70 11.90 -7.39
CA LEU A 22 -8.11 12.23 -7.21
C LEU A 22 -8.35 12.85 -5.83
N LEU A 23 -7.80 12.27 -4.77
CA LEU A 23 -7.94 12.80 -3.41
C LEU A 23 -7.35 14.20 -3.26
N ASN A 24 -6.15 14.47 -3.80
CA ASN A 24 -5.53 15.80 -3.71
C ASN A 24 -6.20 16.83 -4.61
N TYR A 25 -6.73 16.41 -5.76
CA TYR A 25 -7.45 17.28 -6.69
C TYR A 25 -8.78 17.75 -6.09
N PHE A 26 -9.56 16.83 -5.52
CA PHE A 26 -10.88 17.15 -4.98
C PHE A 26 -10.88 17.73 -3.56
N SER A 27 -9.76 17.65 -2.82
CA SER A 27 -9.67 18.21 -1.46
C SER A 27 -9.30 19.70 -1.40
N GLY A 28 -8.96 20.34 -2.52
CA GLY A 28 -8.50 21.73 -2.55
C GLY A 28 -9.45 22.67 -3.29
N SER A 29 -9.84 23.78 -2.66
CA SER A 29 -10.73 24.76 -3.28
C SER A 29 -10.09 25.56 -4.42
N HIS A 30 -8.75 25.71 -4.45
CA HIS A 30 -7.97 26.42 -5.49
C HIS A 30 -6.54 25.85 -5.58
N HIS A 31 -6.35 24.71 -6.27
CA HIS A 31 -5.01 24.19 -6.52
C HIS A 31 -4.71 24.10 -8.02
N ALA A 32 -3.58 24.68 -8.43
CA ALA A 32 -3.08 24.55 -9.79
C ALA A 32 -2.90 23.05 -10.13
N PHE A 33 -3.53 22.59 -11.21
CA PHE A 33 -3.49 21.21 -11.69
C PHE A 33 -2.07 20.60 -11.65
N MET A 34 -1.07 21.38 -12.09
CA MET A 34 0.34 20.98 -12.11
C MET A 34 0.89 20.63 -10.72
N SER A 35 0.49 21.37 -9.68
CA SER A 35 0.91 21.11 -8.29
C SER A 35 0.33 19.79 -7.77
N VAL A 36 -0.94 19.53 -8.08
CA VAL A 36 -1.62 18.28 -7.70
C VAL A 36 -1.02 17.09 -8.46
N PHE A 37 -0.76 17.25 -9.75
CA PHE A 37 -0.14 16.24 -10.59
C PHE A 37 1.24 15.84 -10.06
N LEU A 38 2.12 16.80 -9.78
CA LEU A 38 3.46 16.55 -9.24
C LEU A 38 3.43 15.86 -7.88
N LYS A 39 2.54 16.27 -6.96
CA LYS A 39 2.37 15.60 -5.66
C LYS A 39 1.93 14.15 -5.81
N SER A 40 1.11 13.87 -6.81
CA SER A 40 0.56 12.53 -7.04
C SER A 40 1.55 11.62 -7.75
N LEU A 41 2.33 12.18 -8.68
CA LEU A 41 3.46 11.50 -9.28
C LEU A 41 4.50 11.16 -8.20
N LEU A 42 4.80 12.09 -7.30
CA LEU A 42 5.70 11.85 -6.17
C LEU A 42 5.15 10.75 -5.24
N ALA A 43 3.85 10.77 -4.93
CA ALA A 43 3.22 9.72 -4.14
C ALA A 43 3.30 8.35 -4.83
N ALA A 44 3.07 8.28 -6.14
CA ALA A 44 3.21 7.04 -6.91
C ALA A 44 4.64 6.50 -6.87
N VAL A 45 5.64 7.37 -7.00
CA VAL A 45 7.06 7.02 -6.87
C VAL A 45 7.36 6.51 -5.46
N VAL A 46 6.90 7.21 -4.41
CA VAL A 46 7.07 6.79 -3.02
C VAL A 46 6.45 5.41 -2.77
N PHE A 47 5.23 5.16 -3.27
CA PHE A 47 4.61 3.83 -3.17
C PHE A 47 5.36 2.76 -3.95
N GLY A 48 5.84 3.08 -5.15
CA GLY A 48 6.67 2.18 -5.95
C GLY A 48 7.96 1.78 -5.23
N VAL A 49 8.65 2.76 -4.62
CA VAL A 49 9.86 2.53 -3.83
C VAL A 49 9.54 1.73 -2.56
N LEU A 50 8.50 2.09 -1.82
CA LEU A 50 8.08 1.34 -0.62
C LEU A 50 7.75 -0.12 -0.97
N TYR A 51 7.01 -0.34 -2.05
CA TYR A 51 6.68 -1.69 -2.51
C TYR A 51 7.93 -2.46 -2.91
N PHE A 52 8.85 -1.84 -3.66
CA PHE A 52 10.11 -2.45 -4.06
C PHE A 52 11.00 -2.83 -2.86
N VAL A 53 11.13 -1.94 -1.87
CA VAL A 53 11.89 -2.18 -0.64
C VAL A 53 11.26 -3.31 0.18
N LEU A 54 9.94 -3.30 0.37
CA LEU A 54 9.21 -4.41 1.01
C LEU A 54 9.43 -5.73 0.28
N PHE A 55 9.35 -5.73 -1.05
CA PHE A 55 9.59 -6.92 -1.87
C PHE A 55 11.04 -7.41 -1.81
N SER A 56 11.99 -6.52 -1.52
CA SER A 56 13.41 -6.83 -1.41
C SER A 56 13.77 -7.39 -0.04
N ILE A 57 13.14 -6.90 1.04
CA ILE A 57 13.36 -7.39 2.42
C ILE A 57 12.72 -8.76 2.65
N VAL A 58 11.63 -9.04 1.95
CA VAL A 58 10.86 -10.26 2.17
C VAL A 58 11.46 -11.41 1.36
N ASN A 59 12.03 -12.42 2.03
CA ASN A 59 12.77 -13.50 1.36
C ASN A 59 11.91 -14.56 0.65
N SER A 60 10.61 -14.70 0.97
CA SER A 60 9.77 -15.75 0.38
C SER A 60 8.67 -15.21 -0.56
N PRO A 61 8.37 -15.90 -1.68
CA PRO A 61 7.27 -15.53 -2.59
C PRO A 61 5.92 -15.42 -1.87
N GLU A 62 5.67 -16.27 -0.87
CA GLU A 62 4.44 -16.27 -0.08
C GLU A 62 4.29 -15.02 0.79
N ARG A 63 5.36 -14.62 1.50
CA ARG A 63 5.32 -13.38 2.28
C ARG A 63 5.17 -12.17 1.36
N LYS A 64 5.86 -12.15 0.21
CA LYS A 64 5.71 -11.10 -0.81
C LYS A 64 4.26 -10.94 -1.27
N TYR A 65 3.54 -12.04 -1.44
CA TYR A 65 2.11 -12.03 -1.77
C TYR A 65 1.26 -11.43 -0.64
N LYS A 66 1.46 -11.87 0.61
CA LYS A 66 0.70 -11.40 1.77
C LYS A 66 0.90 -9.90 2.03
N PHE A 67 2.14 -9.46 2.13
CA PHE A 67 2.47 -8.05 2.37
C PHE A 67 2.11 -7.17 1.16
N GLY A 68 2.24 -7.71 -0.06
CA GLY A 68 1.85 -7.04 -1.29
C GLY A 68 0.35 -6.87 -1.50
N ILE A 69 -0.49 -7.51 -0.68
CA ILE A 69 -1.96 -7.35 -0.67
C ILE A 69 -2.41 -6.54 0.54
N THR A 70 -1.94 -6.92 1.73
CA THR A 70 -2.37 -6.32 3.00
C THR A 70 -2.05 -4.84 3.07
N ILE A 71 -0.81 -4.43 2.73
CA ILE A 71 -0.37 -3.03 2.80
C ILE A 71 -1.18 -2.11 1.88
N PRO A 72 -1.36 -2.42 0.58
CA PRO A 72 -2.30 -1.71 -0.28
C PRO A 72 -3.71 -1.54 0.33
N ILE A 73 -4.33 -2.64 0.74
CA ILE A 73 -5.73 -2.61 1.18
C ILE A 73 -5.89 -1.76 2.44
N THR A 74 -5.05 -1.96 3.44
CA THR A 74 -5.14 -1.19 4.70
C THR A 74 -4.83 0.28 4.48
N LEU A 75 -3.90 0.60 3.58
CA LEU A 75 -3.58 1.97 3.26
C LEU A 75 -4.75 2.67 2.55
N LEU A 76 -5.38 2.00 1.59
CA LEU A 76 -6.57 2.51 0.91
C LEU A 76 -7.67 2.83 1.92
N ILE A 77 -7.99 1.88 2.80
CA ILE A 77 -9.03 2.04 3.82
C ILE A 77 -8.68 3.19 4.78
N ALA A 78 -7.43 3.24 5.27
CA ALA A 78 -7.01 4.27 6.21
C ALA A 78 -7.02 5.68 5.59
N ILE A 79 -6.66 5.80 4.30
CA ILE A 79 -6.77 7.05 3.56
C ILE A 79 -8.24 7.47 3.41
N LEU A 80 -9.13 6.56 3.04
CA LEU A 80 -10.56 6.85 2.90
C LEU A 80 -11.18 7.30 4.24
N VAL A 81 -10.90 6.59 5.33
CA VAL A 81 -11.40 6.94 6.67
C VAL A 81 -10.83 8.28 7.13
N SER A 82 -9.52 8.48 7.00
CA SER A 82 -8.89 9.73 7.47
C SER A 82 -9.25 10.95 6.62
N ALA A 83 -9.62 10.78 5.35
CA ALA A 83 -10.15 11.85 4.52
C ALA A 83 -11.43 12.45 5.10
N LEU A 84 -12.29 11.64 5.74
CA LEU A 84 -13.51 12.10 6.42
C LEU A 84 -13.22 13.08 7.58
N PHE A 85 -12.03 13.00 8.16
CA PHE A 85 -11.58 13.83 9.28
C PHE A 85 -10.51 14.84 8.88
N SER A 86 -10.28 15.04 7.57
CA SER A 86 -9.18 15.88 7.03
C SER A 86 -7.78 15.52 7.58
N ALA A 87 -7.60 14.27 8.00
CA ALA A 87 -6.40 13.77 8.67
C ALA A 87 -5.58 12.80 7.78
N ILE A 88 -5.59 13.01 6.45
CA ILE A 88 -5.02 12.08 5.46
C ILE A 88 -3.56 11.68 5.78
N LYS A 89 -2.73 12.64 6.21
CA LYS A 89 -1.33 12.35 6.60
C LYS A 89 -1.24 11.32 7.73
N VAL A 90 -2.13 11.43 8.72
CA VAL A 90 -2.22 10.51 9.86
C VAL A 90 -2.74 9.15 9.39
N GLY A 91 -3.74 9.14 8.50
CA GLY A 91 -4.27 7.90 7.90
C GLY A 91 -3.23 7.13 7.11
N ILE A 92 -2.34 7.80 6.38
CA ILE A 92 -1.23 7.13 5.68
C ILE A 92 -0.31 6.41 6.68
N ILE A 93 0.10 7.10 7.76
CA ILE A 93 0.99 6.51 8.78
C ILE A 93 0.32 5.30 9.44
N ILE A 94 -0.93 5.46 9.89
CA ILE A 94 -1.70 4.39 10.55
C ILE A 94 -1.93 3.22 9.57
N GLY A 95 -2.26 3.51 8.31
CA GLY A 95 -2.51 2.50 7.27
C GLY A 95 -1.29 1.64 6.95
N ILE A 96 -0.08 2.23 6.96
CA ILE A 96 1.18 1.50 6.82
C ILE A 96 1.40 0.59 8.03
N ILE A 97 1.25 1.11 9.25
CA ILE A 97 1.45 0.34 10.49
C ILE A 97 0.48 -0.86 10.53
N ILE A 98 -0.81 -0.62 10.30
CA ILE A 98 -1.83 -1.68 10.27
C ILE A 98 -1.54 -2.69 9.16
N GLY A 99 -1.11 -2.23 7.98
CA GLY A 99 -0.78 -3.11 6.85
C GLY A 99 0.37 -4.07 7.16
N VAL A 100 1.42 -3.57 7.79
CA VAL A 100 2.55 -4.40 8.25
C VAL A 100 2.09 -5.40 9.30
N LEU A 101 1.33 -4.97 10.30
CA LEU A 101 0.79 -5.86 11.35
C LEU A 101 -0.12 -6.95 10.77
N ALA A 102 -1.02 -6.59 9.85
CA ALA A 102 -1.91 -7.53 9.18
C ALA A 102 -1.14 -8.58 8.36
N GLY A 103 -0.07 -8.17 7.67
CA GLY A 103 0.82 -9.09 6.97
C GLY A 103 1.50 -10.09 7.91
N TYR A 104 1.96 -9.64 9.08
CA TYR A 104 2.53 -10.52 10.11
C TYR A 104 1.49 -11.45 10.74
N LEU A 105 0.29 -10.96 11.06
CA LEU A 105 -0.79 -11.78 11.61
C LEU A 105 -1.20 -12.88 10.64
N TRP A 106 -1.31 -12.57 9.34
CA TRP A 106 -1.59 -13.56 8.31
C TRP A 106 -0.51 -14.65 8.31
N GLU A 107 0.77 -14.27 8.33
CA GLU A 107 1.87 -15.22 8.36
C GLU A 107 1.84 -16.13 9.60
N TYR A 108 1.50 -15.56 10.76
CA TYR A 108 1.40 -16.30 12.01
C TYR A 108 0.27 -17.33 11.99
N ILE A 109 -0.93 -16.94 11.53
CA ILE A 109 -2.10 -17.82 11.46
C ILE A 109 -1.84 -19.02 10.54
N GLU A 110 -1.20 -18.80 9.39
CA GLU A 110 -0.92 -19.87 8.44
C GLU A 110 0.12 -20.88 8.98
N LYS A 111 1.18 -20.40 9.65
CA LYS A 111 2.15 -21.28 10.33
C LYS A 111 1.49 -22.13 11.41
N LYS A 112 0.57 -21.57 12.19
CA LYS A 112 -0.22 -22.31 13.19
C LYS A 112 -1.09 -23.38 12.55
N LYS A 113 -1.79 -23.05 11.44
CA LYS A 113 -2.67 -23.99 10.73
C LYS A 113 -1.88 -25.16 10.14
N ALA A 114 -0.76 -24.88 9.48
CA ALA A 114 0.14 -25.90 8.93
C ALA A 114 0.77 -26.81 9.99
N SER A 115 0.92 -26.32 11.22
CA SER A 115 1.42 -27.13 12.35
C SER A 115 0.33 -28.00 12.99
N SER A 116 -0.93 -27.59 12.88
CA SER A 116 -2.08 -28.33 13.41
C SER A 116 -2.54 -29.46 12.49
N ASP A 117 -2.37 -29.31 11.17
CA ASP A 117 -2.72 -30.32 10.16
C ASP A 117 -1.75 -31.52 10.11
N LYS A 118 -0.61 -31.43 10.80
CA LYS A 118 0.42 -32.49 10.88
C LYS A 118 0.28 -33.37 12.13
N LYS A 119 -0.79 -33.22 12.90
CA LYS A 119 -1.12 -34.02 14.09
C LYS A 119 -2.36 -34.86 13.79
#